data_AF-A0A6G9J6F6-F1
#
_entry.id   AF-A0A6G9J6F6-F1
#
_cell.length_a   1.000
_cell.length_b   1.000
_cell.length_c   1.000
_cell.angle_alpha   90.00
_cell.angle_beta   90.00
_cell.angle_gamma   90.00
#
_symmetry.space_group_name_H-M   'P 1'
#
loop_
_entity.id
_entity.type
_entity.pdbx_description
1 polymer ?
#
loop_
_entity_poly.entity_id
_entity_poly.type
_entity_poly.pdbx_seq_one_letter_code
_entity_poly.pdbx_strand_id
1 'polypeptide(L)'
;MELVALGYFGVVMLLLRGATSTQRRWIGGTFAVLVAIFIIGSLWIRYQTGFFHLSRLEWRNAGGSISLGKWAVPSYLMFALSLLLLILFRFIQKTMTSPSEARVWLFVFAFFFTLIYIAAVYIMLFFVAFFFFPFAP
;
A
#
# COMPACT_ATOMS: atom_id res chain seq x y z
N MET A 1 -11.32 3.09 -2.92
CA MET A 1 -9.89 3.21 -2.51
C MET A 1 -9.69 2.73 -1.06
N GLU A 2 -10.67 2.96 -0.21
CA GLU A 2 -10.77 2.52 1.18
C GLU A 2 -10.79 0.99 1.28
N LEU A 3 -11.61 0.31 0.45
CA LEU A 3 -11.61 -1.15 0.37
C LEU A 3 -10.23 -1.72 -0.02
N VAL A 4 -9.49 -1.02 -0.88
CA VAL A 4 -8.13 -1.43 -1.28
C VAL A 4 -7.16 -1.24 -0.11
N ALA A 5 -7.27 -0.14 0.64
CA ALA A 5 -6.46 0.09 1.85
C ALA A 5 -6.77 -0.93 2.97
N LEU A 6 -8.03 -1.35 3.11
CA LEU A 6 -8.43 -2.43 4.01
C LEU A 6 -7.92 -3.79 3.53
N GLY A 7 -7.98 -4.06 2.22
CA GLY A 7 -7.40 -5.25 1.61
C GLY A 7 -5.88 -5.33 1.84
N TYR A 8 -5.19 -4.21 1.66
CA TYR A 8 -3.78 -4.05 2.01
C TYR A 8 -3.50 -4.38 3.48
N PHE A 9 -4.30 -3.86 4.41
CA PHE A 9 -4.18 -4.20 5.82
C PHE A 9 -4.41 -5.69 6.09
N GLY A 10 -5.35 -6.31 5.38
CA GLY A 10 -5.56 -7.76 5.41
C GLY A 10 -4.32 -8.54 5.00
N VAL A 11 -3.65 -8.16 3.91
CA VAL A 11 -2.39 -8.77 3.47
C VAL A 11 -1.28 -8.62 4.52
N VAL A 12 -1.16 -7.43 5.14
CA VAL A 12 -0.20 -7.20 6.23
C VAL A 12 -0.48 -8.14 7.41
N MET A 13 -1.73 -8.27 7.82
CA MET A 13 -2.12 -9.17 8.91
C MET A 13 -1.85 -10.64 8.59
N LEU A 14 -2.02 -11.05 7.32
CA LEU A 14 -1.65 -12.38 6.86
C LEU A 14 -0.13 -12.61 6.91
N LEU A 15 0.68 -11.63 6.49
CA LEU A 15 2.14 -11.72 6.57
C LEU A 15 2.66 -11.78 8.02
N LEU A 16 1.98 -11.08 8.93
CA LEU A 16 2.24 -11.12 10.37
C LEU A 16 1.73 -12.39 11.06
N ARG A 17 1.05 -13.30 10.34
CA ARG A 17 0.64 -14.59 10.89
C ARG A 17 1.86 -15.40 11.28
N GLY A 18 1.94 -15.80 12.55
CA GLY A 18 3.09 -16.50 13.12
C GLY A 18 4.25 -15.60 13.55
N ALA A 19 4.08 -14.27 13.52
CA ALA A 19 4.96 -13.36 14.25
C ALA A 19 4.66 -13.40 15.77
N THR A 20 5.60 -12.95 16.59
CA THR A 20 5.38 -12.82 18.05
C THR A 20 4.24 -11.85 18.34
N SER A 21 3.56 -12.00 19.48
CA SER A 21 2.45 -11.11 19.89
C SER A 21 2.90 -9.64 19.92
N THR A 22 4.11 -9.38 20.41
CA THR A 22 4.73 -8.06 20.43
C THR A 22 4.95 -7.50 19.01
N GLN A 23 5.57 -8.26 18.10
CA GLN A 23 5.77 -7.82 16.71
C GLN A 23 4.45 -7.58 15.98
N ARG A 24 3.47 -8.47 16.17
CA ARG A 24 2.16 -8.32 15.55
C ARG A 24 1.45 -7.04 16.03
N ARG A 25 1.56 -6.72 17.33
CA ARG A 25 0.95 -5.51 17.90
C ARG A 25 1.64 -4.24 17.41
N TRP A 26 2.97 -4.18 17.46
CA TRP A 26 3.71 -2.99 17.05
C TRP A 26 3.67 -2.76 15.54
N ILE A 27 4.04 -3.77 14.75
CA ILE A 27 4.05 -3.65 13.30
C ILE A 27 2.61 -3.49 12.80
N GLY A 28 1.70 -4.37 13.20
CA GLY A 28 0.29 -4.27 12.82
C GLY A 28 -0.33 -2.94 13.23
N GLY A 29 0.01 -2.41 14.41
CA GLY A 29 -0.41 -1.09 14.86
C GLY A 29 0.08 0.03 13.94
N THR A 30 1.36 0.03 13.55
CA THR A 30 1.89 1.02 12.60
C THR A 30 1.17 0.98 11.26
N PHE A 31 0.95 -0.21 10.69
CA PHE A 31 0.21 -0.34 9.43
C PHE A 31 -1.26 0.06 9.58
N ALA A 32 -1.89 -0.23 10.72
CA ALA A 32 -3.26 0.21 11.02
C ALA A 32 -3.35 1.75 11.07
N VAL A 33 -2.39 2.40 11.72
CA VAL A 33 -2.32 3.87 11.79
C VAL A 33 -2.10 4.47 10.40
N LEU A 34 -1.19 3.91 9.60
CA LEU A 34 -0.96 4.33 8.21
C LEU A 34 -2.24 4.24 7.36
N VAL A 35 -2.99 3.14 7.48
CA VAL A 35 -4.27 2.96 6.78
C VAL A 35 -5.32 3.94 7.29
N ALA A 36 -5.41 4.16 8.60
CA ALA A 36 -6.33 5.13 9.19
C ALA A 36 -6.05 6.56 8.70
N ILE A 37 -4.79 6.99 8.71
CA ILE A 37 -4.36 8.30 8.18
C ILE A 37 -4.78 8.45 6.72
N PHE A 38 -4.53 7.42 5.90
CA PHE A 38 -4.92 7.45 4.49
C PHE A 38 -6.43 7.59 4.30
N ILE A 39 -7.23 6.83 5.05
CA ILE A 39 -8.70 6.88 4.97
C ILE A 39 -9.21 8.26 5.43
N ILE A 40 -8.74 8.74 6.59
CA ILE A 40 -9.15 10.05 7.13
C ILE A 40 -8.78 11.17 6.15
N GLY A 41 -7.54 11.18 5.64
CA GLY A 41 -7.10 12.18 4.65
C GLY A 41 -7.92 12.12 3.36
N SER A 42 -8.27 10.92 2.90
CA SER A 42 -9.11 10.74 1.70
C SER A 42 -10.53 11.27 1.90
N LEU A 43 -11.14 11.00 3.05
CA LEU A 43 -12.47 11.51 3.41
C LEU A 43 -12.45 13.02 3.57
N TRP A 44 -11.41 13.56 4.19
CA TRP A 44 -11.21 15.00 4.37
C TRP A 44 -11.11 15.73 3.03
N ILE A 45 -10.29 15.22 2.09
CA ILE A 45 -10.17 15.81 0.75
C ILE A 45 -11.50 15.74 0.00
N ARG A 46 -12.23 14.62 0.09
CA ARG A 46 -13.57 14.51 -0.51
C ARG A 46 -14.56 15.50 0.06
N TYR A 47 -14.51 15.72 1.37
CA TYR A 47 -15.32 16.74 2.04
C TYR A 47 -14.99 18.14 1.52
N GLN A 48 -13.70 18.51 1.48
CA GLN A 48 -13.25 19.83 1.01
C GLN A 48 -13.56 20.09 -0.47
N THR A 49 -13.55 19.05 -1.30
CA THR A 49 -13.82 19.15 -2.74
C THR A 49 -15.31 19.07 -3.08
N GLY A 50 -16.20 18.98 -2.09
CA GLY A 50 -17.65 18.95 -2.30
C GLY A 50 -18.20 17.62 -2.84
N PHE A 51 -17.45 16.52 -2.69
CA PHE A 51 -17.84 15.19 -3.22
C PHE A 51 -19.23 14.72 -2.76
N PHE A 52 -19.64 15.10 -1.55
CA PHE A 52 -20.91 14.67 -0.96
C PHE A 52 -22.12 15.53 -1.36
N HIS A 53 -21.88 16.68 -2.02
CA HIS A 53 -22.91 17.65 -2.38
C HIS A 53 -23.04 17.86 -3.90
N LEU A 54 -21.97 17.58 -4.66
CA LEU A 54 -21.94 17.72 -6.11
C LEU A 54 -22.28 16.38 -6.79
N SER A 55 -22.81 16.45 -8.01
CA SER A 55 -22.85 15.26 -8.85
C SER A 55 -21.43 14.77 -9.16
N ARG A 56 -21.27 13.47 -9.43
CA ARG A 56 -19.95 12.88 -9.70
C ARG A 56 -19.24 13.56 -10.89
N LEU A 57 -20.00 14.02 -11.88
CA LEU A 57 -19.48 14.69 -13.07
C LEU A 57 -18.96 16.09 -12.73
N GLU A 58 -19.75 16.87 -11.98
CA GLU A 58 -19.36 18.21 -11.52
C GLU A 58 -18.14 18.16 -10.61
N TRP A 59 -18.10 17.20 -9.67
CA TRP A 59 -16.96 17.01 -8.79
C TRP A 59 -15.65 16.69 -9.55
N ARG A 60 -15.77 15.86 -10.60
CA ARG A 60 -14.62 15.52 -11.46
C ARG A 60 -14.18 16.72 -12.28
N ASN A 61 -15.12 17.47 -12.86
CA ASN A 61 -14.84 18.67 -13.65
C ASN A 61 -14.25 19.82 -12.80
N ALA A 62 -14.62 19.90 -11.52
CA ALA A 62 -14.03 20.81 -10.54
C ALA A 62 -12.62 20.39 -10.08
N GLY A 63 -12.04 19.33 -10.65
CA GLY A 63 -10.70 18.85 -10.30
C GLY A 63 -10.62 18.08 -8.97
N GLY A 64 -11.76 17.65 -8.42
CA GLY A 64 -11.80 16.87 -7.18
C GLY A 64 -10.99 15.57 -7.27
N SER A 65 -11.00 14.90 -8.44
CA SER A 65 -10.22 13.68 -8.67
C SER A 65 -8.71 13.93 -8.62
N ILE A 66 -8.25 15.08 -9.12
CA ILE A 66 -6.83 15.46 -9.13
C ILE A 66 -6.33 15.71 -7.71
N SER A 67 -7.13 16.41 -6.89
CA SER A 67 -6.81 16.65 -5.48
C SER A 67 -6.70 15.34 -4.70
N LEU A 68 -7.60 14.40 -4.95
CA LEU A 68 -7.55 13.07 -4.34
C LEU A 68 -6.35 12.26 -4.86
N GLY A 69 -5.98 12.41 -6.13
CA GLY A 69 -4.80 11.80 -6.74
C GLY A 69 -3.48 12.25 -6.12
N LYS A 70 -3.34 13.55 -5.83
CA LYS A 70 -2.17 14.12 -5.14
C LYS A 70 -1.96 13.53 -3.75
N TRP A 71 -3.03 13.02 -3.13
CA TRP A 71 -2.94 12.27 -1.87
C TRP A 71 -2.73 10.77 -2.08
N ALA A 72 -3.46 10.18 -3.03
CA ALA A 72 -3.47 8.74 -3.27
C ALA A 72 -2.15 8.20 -3.83
N VAL A 73 -1.51 8.92 -4.76
CA VAL A 73 -0.27 8.45 -5.40
C VAL A 73 0.92 8.36 -4.43
N PRO A 74 1.26 9.40 -3.65
CA PRO A 74 2.31 9.30 -2.63
C PRO A 74 1.98 8.26 -1.55
N SER A 75 0.72 8.18 -1.13
CA SER A 75 0.28 7.19 -0.13
C SER A 75 0.43 5.75 -0.64
N TYR A 76 0.13 5.52 -1.92
CA TYR A 76 0.35 4.22 -2.56
C TYR A 76 1.84 3.82 -2.54
N LEU A 77 2.75 4.73 -2.87
CA LEU A 77 4.19 4.47 -2.80
C LEU A 77 4.64 4.16 -1.37
N MET A 78 4.15 4.91 -0.38
CA MET A 78 4.42 4.63 1.03
C MET A 78 3.93 3.24 1.46
N PHE A 79 2.73 2.85 1.04
CA PHE A 79 2.17 1.52 1.32
C PHE A 79 2.95 0.41 0.65
N ALA A 80 3.32 0.57 -0.62
CA ALA A 80 4.12 -0.39 -1.36
C ALA A 80 5.51 -0.58 -0.72
N LEU A 81 6.19 0.52 -0.40
CA LEU A 81 7.51 0.46 0.24
C LEU A 81 7.44 -0.18 1.62
N SER A 82 6.46 0.20 2.44
CA SER A 82 6.28 -0.38 3.78
C SER A 82 5.99 -1.89 3.70
N LEU A 83 5.19 -2.32 2.74
CA LEU A 83 4.89 -3.73 2.54
C LEU A 83 6.11 -4.52 2.04
N LEU A 84 6.90 -3.94 1.12
CA LEU A 84 8.16 -4.55 0.70
C LEU A 84 9.11 -4.75 1.88
N LEU A 85 9.26 -3.75 2.75
CA LEU A 85 10.07 -3.85 3.97
C LEU A 85 9.59 -4.96 4.89
N LEU A 86 8.26 -5.09 5.08
CA LEU A 86 7.69 -6.17 5.87
C LEU A 86 7.97 -7.56 5.25
N ILE A 87 7.82 -7.69 3.94
CA ILE A 87 8.11 -8.95 3.23
C ILE A 87 9.58 -9.32 3.39
N LEU A 88 10.50 -8.38 3.13
CA LEU A 88 11.94 -8.59 3.29
C LEU A 88 12.30 -8.95 4.74
N PHE A 89 11.71 -8.26 5.72
CA PHE A 89 11.89 -8.60 7.13
C PHE A 89 11.49 -10.06 7.42
N ARG A 90 10.35 -10.52 6.88
CA ARG A 90 9.91 -11.92 7.05
C ARG A 90 10.84 -12.91 6.36
N PHE A 91 11.36 -12.57 5.17
CA PHE A 91 12.39 -13.38 4.52
C PHE A 91 13.65 -13.49 5.37
N ILE A 92 14.17 -12.38 5.89
CA ILE A 92 15.38 -12.37 6.73
C ILE A 92 15.17 -13.21 7.98
N GLN A 93 14.04 -13.03 8.68
CA GLN A 93 13.70 -13.86 9.84
C GLN A 93 13.70 -15.35 9.49
N LYS A 94 13.07 -15.72 8.36
CA LYS A 94 13.02 -17.11 7.92
C LYS A 94 14.42 -17.65 7.61
N THR A 95 15.23 -16.91 6.87
CA THR A 95 16.60 -17.26 6.51
C THR A 95 17.48 -17.48 7.75
N MET A 96 17.36 -16.63 8.78
CA MET A 96 18.11 -16.80 10.04
C MET A 96 17.78 -18.11 10.76
N THR A 97 16.54 -18.60 10.66
CA THR A 97 16.09 -19.86 11.29
C THR A 97 16.32 -21.10 10.43
N SER A 98 16.72 -20.94 9.17
CA SER A 98 16.87 -22.05 8.22
C SER A 98 18.29 -22.65 8.21
N PRO A 99 18.44 -23.94 7.84
CA PRO A 99 19.73 -24.58 7.63
C PRO A 99 20.50 -23.94 6.46
N SER A 100 21.83 -24.04 6.46
CA SER A 100 22.75 -23.32 5.55
C SER A 100 22.40 -23.47 4.07
N GLU A 101 22.06 -24.68 3.61
CA GLU A 101 21.71 -24.95 2.21
C GLU A 101 20.40 -24.25 1.78
N ALA A 102 19.41 -24.19 2.67
CA ALA A 102 18.14 -23.53 2.40
C ALA A 102 18.26 -21.99 2.41
N ARG A 103 19.27 -21.43 3.09
CA ARG A 103 19.47 -19.97 3.16
C ARG A 103 19.78 -19.36 1.80
N VAL A 104 20.60 -20.05 0.99
CA VAL A 104 20.99 -19.57 -0.34
C VAL A 104 19.75 -19.47 -1.23
N TRP A 105 18.91 -20.52 -1.25
CA TRP A 105 17.68 -20.53 -2.03
C TRP A 105 16.65 -19.49 -1.55
N LEU A 106 16.52 -19.28 -0.24
CA LEU A 106 15.65 -18.23 0.31
C LEU A 106 16.11 -16.83 -0.11
N PHE A 107 17.43 -16.58 -0.15
CA PHE A 107 17.98 -15.31 -0.59
C PHE A 107 17.73 -15.07 -2.08
N VAL A 108 17.98 -16.08 -2.93
CA VAL A 108 17.70 -16.03 -4.36
C VAL A 108 16.21 -15.76 -4.59
N PHE A 109 15.33 -16.49 -3.91
CA PHE A 109 13.88 -16.29 -4.03
C PHE A 109 13.45 -14.89 -3.57
N ALA A 110 13.99 -14.38 -2.46
CA ALA A 110 13.70 -13.03 -1.99
C ALA A 110 14.11 -11.95 -3.02
N PHE A 111 15.24 -12.13 -3.70
CA PHE A 111 15.69 -11.23 -4.75
C PHE A 111 14.74 -11.25 -5.97
N PHE A 112 14.42 -12.43 -6.50
CA PHE A 112 13.47 -12.56 -7.60
C PHE A 112 12.08 -12.02 -7.24
N PHE A 113 11.58 -12.33 -6.05
CA PHE A 113 10.31 -11.81 -5.56
C PHE A 113 10.33 -10.28 -5.50
N THR A 114 11.41 -9.68 -5.02
CA THR A 114 11.56 -8.22 -4.95
C THR A 114 11.51 -7.57 -6.34
N LEU A 115 12.17 -8.15 -7.34
CA LEU A 115 12.11 -7.67 -8.72
C LEU A 115 10.69 -7.71 -9.27
N ILE A 116 10.00 -8.83 -9.11
CA ILE A 116 8.60 -9.00 -9.54
C ILE A 116 7.70 -8.00 -8.80
N TYR A 117 7.91 -7.83 -7.49
CA TYR A 117 7.15 -6.91 -6.67
C TYR A 117 7.31 -5.46 -7.16
N ILE A 118 8.55 -5.00 -7.41
CA ILE A 118 8.82 -3.65 -7.92
C ILE A 118 8.16 -3.44 -9.29
N ALA A 119 8.27 -4.43 -10.19
CA ALA A 119 7.61 -4.36 -11.50
C ALA A 119 6.09 -4.27 -11.36
N ALA A 120 5.47 -5.09 -10.50
CA ALA A 120 4.04 -5.05 -10.23
C ALA A 120 3.62 -3.71 -9.60
N VAL A 121 4.40 -3.18 -8.65
CA VAL A 121 4.14 -1.88 -8.02
C VAL A 121 4.20 -0.76 -9.05
N TYR A 122 5.16 -0.79 -9.97
CA TYR A 122 5.29 0.20 -11.04
C TYR A 122 4.09 0.14 -12.02
N ILE A 123 3.69 -1.06 -12.45
CA ILE A 123 2.51 -1.23 -13.30
C ILE A 123 1.24 -0.72 -12.59
N MET A 124 1.06 -1.07 -11.32
CA MET A 124 -0.08 -0.62 -10.52
C MET A 124 -0.05 0.89 -10.25
N LEU A 125 1.14 1.49 -10.11
CA LEU A 125 1.30 2.95 -9.99
C LEU A 125 0.74 3.67 -11.23
N PHE A 126 0.99 3.14 -12.43
CA PHE A 126 0.42 3.68 -13.67
C PHE A 126 -1.11 3.70 -13.61
N PHE A 127 -1.75 2.60 -13.20
CA PHE A 127 -3.21 2.56 -13.04
C PHE A 127 -3.71 3.53 -11.97
N VAL A 128 -3.07 3.60 -10.81
CA VAL A 128 -3.43 4.54 -9.75
C VAL A 128 -3.36 5.97 -10.27
N ALA A 129 -2.26 6.36 -10.93
CA ALA A 129 -2.13 7.69 -11.51
C ALA A 129 -3.22 7.95 -12.57
N PHE A 130 -3.45 7.00 -13.48
CA PHE A 130 -4.44 7.11 -14.55
C PHE A 130 -5.88 7.30 -14.03
N PHE A 131 -6.24 6.65 -12.92
CA PHE A 131 -7.58 6.81 -12.35
C PHE A 131 -7.85 8.21 -11.78
N PHE A 132 -6.82 8.92 -11.33
CA PHE A 132 -6.98 10.22 -10.66
C PHE A 132 -6.64 11.42 -11.54
N PHE A 133 -5.62 11.27 -12.41
CA PHE A 133 -5.16 12.30 -13.32
C PHE A 133 -5.70 11.99 -14.72
N PRO A 134 -6.71 12.73 -15.21
CA PRO A 134 -7.09 12.63 -16.60
C PRO A 134 -5.90 13.09 -17.46
N PHE A 135 -5.35 12.17 -18.26
CA PHE A 135 -4.32 12.52 -19.25
C PHE A 135 -5.02 13.27 -20.40
N ALA A 136 -5.09 14.61 -20.27
CA ALA A 136 -5.68 15.60 -21.20
C ALA A 136 -7.24 15.69 -21.18
N PRO A 137 -7.83 16.85 -21.55
CA PRO A 137 -9.29 17.10 -21.51
C PRO A 137 -10.09 16.26 -22.51
#